data_AF-A0A1Q3RG17-F1
#
_entry.id   AF-A0A1Q3RG17-F1
#
_cell.length_a   1.000
_cell.length_b   1.000
_cell.length_c   1.000
_cell.angle_alpha   90.00
_cell.angle_beta   90.00
_cell.angle_gamma   90.00
#
_symmetry.space_group_name_H-M   'P 1'
#
loop_
_entity.id
_entity.type
_entity.pdbx_description
1 polymer ?
#
loop_
_entity_poly.entity_id
_entity_poly.type
_entity_poly.pdbx_seq_one_letter_code
_entity_poly.pdbx_strand_id
1 'polypeptide(L)'
;MKVDQNSRKQLNVGGTNVLVTIYGDDDLELQGLIQWLDSGRKIHFRNAFELLSLLEEAVAIQNNREITRRTWNESTSTKGLNRIV
;
A
#
# COMPACT_ATOMS: atom_id res chain seq x y z
N MET A 1 -29.03 -16.23 -11.87
CA MET A 1 -27.64 -15.84 -12.18
C MET A 1 -26.88 -15.70 -10.87
N LYS A 2 -25.95 -16.61 -10.57
CA LYS A 2 -25.05 -16.48 -9.42
C LYS A 2 -23.90 -15.59 -9.85
N VAL A 3 -23.78 -14.42 -9.25
CA VAL A 3 -22.65 -13.51 -9.47
C VAL A 3 -21.57 -13.95 -8.50
N ASP A 4 -20.53 -14.58 -9.04
CA ASP A 4 -19.33 -14.98 -8.31
C ASP A 4 -18.59 -13.70 -7.92
N GLN A 5 -18.84 -13.22 -6.69
CA GLN A 5 -18.11 -12.10 -6.10
C GLN A 5 -16.73 -12.64 -5.74
N ASN A 6 -15.82 -12.50 -6.71
CA ASN A 6 -14.40 -12.77 -6.62
C ASN A 6 -13.83 -12.05 -5.38
N SER A 7 -13.75 -12.78 -4.27
CA SER A 7 -13.11 -12.33 -3.03
C SER A 7 -11.63 -12.14 -3.33
N ARG A 8 -11.24 -10.95 -3.77
CA ARG A 8 -9.83 -10.54 -3.85
C ARG A 8 -9.27 -10.73 -2.45
N LYS A 9 -8.57 -11.84 -2.24
CA LYS A 9 -7.78 -12.08 -1.02
C LYS A 9 -6.89 -10.85 -0.86
N GLN A 10 -7.25 -10.00 0.08
CA GLN A 10 -6.40 -8.94 0.54
C GLN A 10 -5.19 -9.66 1.11
N LEU A 11 -4.09 -9.69 0.34
CA LEU A 11 -2.84 -10.22 0.84
C LEU A 11 -2.54 -9.38 2.07
N ASN A 12 -2.56 -10.01 3.25
CA ASN A 12 -2.08 -9.42 4.50
C ASN A 12 -0.56 -9.21 4.37
N VAL A 13 -0.17 -8.28 3.50
CA VAL A 13 1.15 -7.70 3.46
C VAL A 13 1.11 -6.67 4.57
N GLY A 14 1.87 -6.91 5.66
CA GLY A 14 2.00 -5.93 6.72
C GLY A 14 2.33 -4.58 6.10
N GLY A 15 1.45 -3.60 6.29
CA GLY A 15 1.44 -2.35 5.54
C GLY A 15 0.48 -1.35 6.17
N THR A 16 0.78 -0.05 6.07
CA THR A 16 -0.22 1.01 6.26
C THR A 16 -0.94 1.22 4.93
N ASN A 17 -2.25 1.01 4.91
CA ASN A 17 -3.04 1.24 3.70
C ASN A 17 -3.60 2.65 3.70
N VAL A 18 -3.32 3.41 2.64
CA VAL A 18 -3.81 4.79 2.47
C VAL A 18 -4.53 4.95 1.14
N LEU A 19 -5.55 5.78 1.13
CA LEU A 19 -6.22 6.29 -0.07
C LEU A 19 -5.84 7.76 -0.26
N VAL A 20 -5.33 8.10 -1.44
CA VAL A 20 -4.98 9.48 -1.81
C VAL A 20 -5.95 9.95 -2.89
N THR A 21 -6.59 11.09 -2.66
CA THR A 21 -7.41 11.79 -3.67
C THR A 21 -6.68 13.07 -4.05
N ILE A 22 -6.46 13.27 -5.34
CA ILE A 22 -5.84 14.48 -5.89
C ILE A 22 -6.97 15.31 -6.51
N TYR A 23 -7.04 16.57 -6.11
CA TYR A 23 -7.91 17.55 -6.75
C TYR A 23 -7.13 18.15 -7.93
N GLY A 24 -7.66 18.00 -9.14
CA GLY A 24 -7.12 18.70 -10.30
C GLY A 24 -7.89 20.01 -10.47
N ASP A 25 -7.17 21.12 -10.40
CA ASP A 25 -7.59 22.39 -10.99
C ASP A 25 -6.48 22.88 -11.94
N ASP A 26 -6.78 23.82 -12.82
CA ASP A 26 -5.88 24.27 -13.90
C ASP A 26 -4.54 24.84 -13.39
N ASP A 27 -4.48 25.20 -12.11
CA ASP A 27 -3.25 25.53 -11.40
C ASP A 27 -2.51 24.24 -11.04
N LEU A 28 -1.28 24.10 -11.56
CA LEU A 28 -0.37 22.94 -11.43
C LEU A 28 0.03 22.54 -9.99
N GLU A 29 -0.73 22.96 -8.98
CA GLU A 29 -0.54 22.64 -7.58
C GLU A 29 -1.16 21.30 -7.21
N LEU A 30 -0.34 20.42 -6.64
CA LEU A 30 -0.80 19.12 -6.16
C LEU A 30 -1.52 19.26 -4.82
N GLN A 31 -2.84 19.37 -4.86
CA GLN A 31 -3.70 19.48 -3.67
C GLN A 31 -4.64 18.29 -3.55
N GLY A 32 -5.13 18.01 -2.34
CA GLY A 32 -5.99 16.85 -2.14
C GLY A 32 -6.18 16.42 -0.70
N LEU A 33 -6.50 15.14 -0.53
CA LEU A 33 -6.64 14.49 0.78
C LEU A 33 -6.00 13.11 0.80
N ILE A 34 -5.47 12.72 1.97
CA ILE A 34 -5.03 11.36 2.29
C ILE A 34 -5.91 10.80 3.40
N GLN A 35 -6.31 9.53 3.26
CA GLN A 35 -7.09 8.78 4.22
C GLN A 35 -6.37 7.49 4.62
N TRP A 36 -6.17 7.28 5.91
CA TRP A 36 -5.73 5.99 6.44
C TRP A 36 -6.91 5.04 6.49
N LEU A 37 -6.82 3.90 5.80
CA LEU A 37 -7.94 2.95 5.71
C LEU A 37 -8.17 2.21 7.04
N ASP A 38 -7.11 2.01 7.82
CA ASP A 38 -7.18 1.28 9.09
C ASP A 38 -7.88 2.08 10.21
N SER A 39 -7.64 3.40 10.26
CA SER A 39 -8.18 4.28 11.32
C SER A 39 -9.33 5.17 10.85
N GLY A 40 -9.54 5.29 9.53
CA GLY A 40 -10.47 6.25 8.95
C GLY A 40 -10.01 7.71 9.07
N ARG A 41 -8.81 8.00 9.61
CA ARG A 41 -8.25 9.35 9.70
C ARG A 41 -8.11 9.95 8.31
N LYS A 42 -8.45 11.23 8.16
CA LYS A 42 -8.35 11.99 6.91
C LYS A 42 -7.62 13.30 7.14
N ILE A 43 -6.70 13.65 6.26
CA ILE A 43 -5.94 14.91 6.28
C ILE A 43 -5.88 15.49 4.88
N HIS A 44 -6.06 16.80 4.77
CA HIS A 44 -5.87 17.54 3.52
C HIS A 44 -4.39 17.92 3.35
N PHE A 45 -3.91 17.88 2.12
CA PHE A 45 -2.61 18.42 1.74
C PHE A 45 -2.78 19.52 0.70
N ARG A 46 -1.95 20.56 0.80
CA ARG A 46 -1.99 21.77 -0.03
C ARG A 46 -0.89 21.81 -1.08
N ASN A 47 0.06 20.89 -1.02
CA ASN A 47 1.13 20.77 -1.99
C ASN A 47 1.76 19.37 -1.93
N ALA A 48 2.66 19.10 -2.86
CA ALA A 48 3.39 17.83 -2.93
C ALA A 48 4.26 17.54 -1.70
N PHE A 49 4.81 18.59 -1.05
CA PHE A 49 5.65 18.41 0.13
C PHE A 49 4.83 17.93 1.34
N GLU A 50 3.65 18.53 1.57
CA GLU A 50 2.72 18.07 2.61
C GLU A 50 2.28 16.62 2.36
N LEU A 51 2.02 16.22 1.11
CA LEU A 51 1.72 14.82 0.78
C LEU A 51 2.89 13.89 1.13
N LEU A 52 4.12 14.24 0.77
CA LEU A 52 5.31 13.45 1.09
C LEU A 52 5.49 13.28 2.60
N SER A 53 5.35 14.35 3.38
CA SER A 53 5.42 14.27 4.85
C SER A 53 4.35 13.34 5.44
N LEU A 54 3.13 13.34 4.89
CA LEU A 54 2.05 12.46 5.36
C LEU A 54 2.31 10.99 4.98
N LEU A 55 2.94 10.73 3.84
CA LEU A 55 3.37 9.38 3.46
C LEU A 55 4.51 8.88 4.37
N GLU A 56 5.48 9.73 4.68
CA GLU A 56 6.55 9.41 5.64
C GLU A 56 5.96 9.07 7.02
N GLU A 57 4.99 9.85 7.50
CA GLU A 57 4.26 9.56 8.74
C GLU A 57 3.57 8.18 8.67
N ALA A 58 2.88 7.88 7.57
CA ALA A 58 2.18 6.61 7.38
C ALA A 58 3.12 5.40 7.43
N VAL A 59 4.34 5.54 6.91
CA VAL A 59 5.39 4.50 6.97
C VAL A 59 6.03 4.42 8.36
N ALA A 60 6.27 5.57 9.01
CA ALA A 60 6.89 5.64 10.33
C ALA A 60 6.03 5.01 11.43
N ILE A 61 4.71 5.22 11.41
CA ILE A 61 3.74 4.57 12.32
C ILE A 61 3.87 3.04 12.24
N GLN A 62 4.20 2.51 11.07
CA GLN A 62 4.39 1.08 10.86
C GLN A 62 5.69 0.57 11.47
N ASN A 63 6.81 1.30 11.32
CA ASN A 63 8.12 0.88 11.82
C ASN A 63 8.21 0.79 13.35
N ASN A 64 7.33 1.46 14.10
CA ASN A 64 7.25 1.34 15.56
C ASN A 64 6.42 0.12 16.02
N ARG A 65 5.76 -0.58 15.09
CA ARG A 65 5.24 -1.93 15.30
C ARG A 65 6.30 -2.87 14.72
N GLU A 66 6.73 -3.88 15.46
CA GLU A 66 7.74 -4.85 14.98
C GLU A 66 7.29 -5.46 13.63
N ILE A 67 7.80 -4.93 12.51
CA ILE A 67 7.62 -5.55 11.20
C ILE A 67 8.86 -6.40 10.97
N THR A 68 8.66 -7.70 10.99
CA THR A 68 9.59 -8.67 10.40
C THR A 68 9.82 -8.24 8.95
N ARG A 69 10.93 -7.54 8.70
CA ARG A 69 11.34 -7.12 7.35
C ARG A 69 11.27 -8.34 6.44
N ARG A 70 10.43 -8.29 5.39
CA ARG A 70 10.48 -9.31 4.34
C ARG A 70 11.83 -9.14 3.64
N THR A 71 12.76 -10.03 3.94
CA THR A 71 13.91 -10.29 3.08
C THR A 71 13.37 -10.83 1.77
N TRP A 72 13.72 -10.17 0.66
CA TRP A 72 13.57 -10.72 -0.67
C TRP A 72 14.54 -11.91 -0.80
N ASN A 73 14.22 -13.03 -0.14
CA ASN A 73 14.91 -14.28 -0.40
C ASN A 73 14.23 -14.89 -1.63
N GLU A 74 14.86 -14.62 -2.76
CA GLU A 74 14.68 -15.31 -4.02
C GLU A 74 14.99 -16.80 -3.78
N SER A 75 13.97 -17.57 -3.43
CA SER A 75 14.12 -18.99 -3.12
C SER A 75 12.95 -19.77 -3.69
N THR A 76 12.93 -19.90 -5.01
CA THR A 76 12.57 -21.17 -5.64
C THR A 76 13.47 -21.42 -6.85
N SER A 77 14.72 -21.79 -6.55
CA SER A 77 15.40 -22.83 -7.33
C SER A 77 14.61 -24.13 -7.12
N THR A 78 13.50 -24.29 -7.84
CA THR A 78 12.87 -25.61 -7.99
C THR A 78 13.65 -26.36 -9.06
N LYS A 79 14.73 -27.02 -8.61
CA LYS A 79 15.23 -28.24 -9.25
C LYS A 79 14.08 -29.26 -9.26
N GLY A 80 13.28 -29.23 -10.31
CA GLY A 80 12.35 -30.31 -10.66
C GLY A 80 13.08 -31.34 -11.50
N LEU A 81 13.91 -32.16 -10.87
CA LEU A 81 14.27 -33.47 -11.43
C LEU A 81 13.00 -34.32 -11.45
N ASN A 82 12.46 -34.58 -12.64
CA ASN A 82 11.66 -35.77 -12.93
C ASN A 82 11.52 -35.92 -14.45
N ARG A 83 12.35 -36.80 -15.03
CA ARG A 83 11.99 -37.52 -16.26
C ARG A 83 12.31 -38.99 -16.05
N ILE A 84 11.29 -39.74 -15.66
CA ILE A 84 11.19 -41.19 -15.88
C ILE A 84 10.19 -41.34 -17.03
N VAL A 85 10.70 -41.60 -18.24
CA VAL A 85 10.34 -42.65 -19.20
C VAL A 85 11.19 -42.48 -20.45
#